data_AF-A0A0N5DBU7-F1
#
_entry.id   AF-A0A0N5DBU7-F1
#
_cell.length_a   1.000
_cell.length_b   1.000
_cell.length_c   1.000
_cell.angle_alpha   90.00
_cell.angle_beta   90.00
_cell.angle_gamma   90.00
#
_symmetry.space_group_name_H-M   'P 1'
#
loop_
_entity.id
_entity.type
_entity.pdbx_description
1 polymer ?
#
loop_
_entity_poly.entity_id
_entity_poly.type
_entity_poly.pdbx_seq_one_letter_code
_entity_poly.pdbx_strand_id
1 'polypeptide(L)'
;MAWYNVQWVSNFGPPGKLIEYLGLRFPLFFLITNIVVLVVHTGEALTAFKLCKLLSLTTNDSIKWTLQTLIYGYPSLRLLLNYSTSLRRHR
;
A
#
# COMPACT_ATOMS: atom_id res chain seq x y z
N MET A 1 1.11 -8.75 0.19
CA MET A 1 2.04 -9.58 -0.60
C MET A 1 1.20 -10.61 -1.34
N ALA A 2 0.89 -10.31 -2.60
CA ALA A 2 -0.01 -11.14 -3.37
C ALA A 2 0.80 -12.27 -4.05
N TRP A 3 0.24 -13.47 -4.12
CA TRP A 3 0.67 -14.53 -5.04
C TRP A 3 1.86 -15.43 -4.64
N TYR A 4 1.89 -15.92 -3.39
CA TYR A 4 2.67 -17.15 -3.08
C TYR A 4 1.90 -18.42 -3.49
N ASN A 5 0.57 -18.37 -3.54
CA ASN A 5 -0.30 -19.47 -3.98
C ASN A 5 -1.31 -18.93 -4.99
N VAL A 6 -1.01 -19.01 -6.28
CA VAL A 6 -1.91 -18.56 -7.36
C VAL A 6 -3.12 -19.48 -7.55
N GLN A 7 -3.07 -20.72 -7.04
CA GLN A 7 -4.18 -21.66 -7.18
C GLN A 7 -5.41 -21.25 -6.37
N TRP A 8 -5.25 -20.60 -5.21
CA TRP A 8 -6.40 -20.14 -4.41
C TRP A 8 -7.25 -19.09 -5.16
N VAL A 9 -6.61 -18.34 -6.05
CA VAL A 9 -7.19 -17.21 -6.79
C VAL A 9 -8.17 -17.68 -7.84
N SER A 10 -7.96 -18.89 -8.34
CA SER A 10 -8.84 -19.54 -9.33
C SER A 10 -10.29 -19.67 -8.86
N ASN A 11 -10.51 -19.65 -7.53
CA ASN A 11 -11.84 -19.72 -6.93
C ASN A 11 -12.69 -18.46 -7.15
N PHE A 12 -12.10 -17.35 -7.61
CA PHE A 12 -12.81 -16.10 -7.93
C PHE A 12 -13.43 -16.08 -9.34
N GLY A 13 -13.59 -17.25 -9.97
CA GLY A 13 -14.20 -17.37 -11.29
C GLY A 13 -13.25 -17.02 -12.45
N PRO A 14 -13.77 -16.61 -13.62
CA PRO A 14 -12.95 -16.38 -14.81
C PRO A 14 -11.76 -15.42 -14.62
N PRO A 15 -11.91 -14.27 -13.92
CA PRO A 15 -10.76 -13.40 -13.62
C PRO A 15 -9.70 -14.08 -12.77
N GLY A 16 -10.13 -14.92 -11.82
CA GLY A 16 -9.23 -15.70 -10.97
C GLY A 16 -8.39 -16.69 -11.77
N LYS A 17 -9.01 -17.41 -12.71
CA LYS A 17 -8.31 -18.33 -13.62
C LYS A 17 -7.35 -17.60 -14.57
N LEU A 18 -7.70 -16.39 -15.02
CA LEU A 18 -6.79 -15.56 -15.83
C LEU A 18 -5.55 -15.15 -15.02
N ILE A 19 -5.73 -14.72 -13.78
CA ILE A 19 -4.60 -14.36 -12.89
C ILE A 19 -3.73 -15.57 -12.60
N GLU A 20 -4.33 -16.74 -12.33
CA GLU A 20 -3.59 -17.99 -12.17
C GLU A 20 -2.76 -18.32 -13.42
N TYR A 21 -3.37 -18.28 -14.60
CA TYR A 21 -2.69 -18.50 -15.86
C TYR A 21 -1.51 -17.54 -16.08
N LEU A 22 -1.72 -16.25 -15.84
CA LEU A 22 -0.68 -15.23 -15.98
C LEU A 22 0.45 -15.42 -14.95
N GLY A 23 0.11 -15.76 -13.72
CA GLY A 23 1.07 -16.02 -12.65
C GLY A 23 1.96 -17.24 -12.93
N LEU A 24 1.38 -18.31 -13.48
CA LEU A 24 2.11 -19.52 -13.87
C LEU A 24 2.96 -19.29 -15.14
N ARG A 25 2.48 -18.46 -16.08
CA ARG A 25 3.17 -18.22 -17.36
C ARG A 25 4.29 -17.19 -17.26
N PHE A 26 4.16 -16.21 -16.36
CA PHE A 26 5.10 -15.09 -16.22
C PHE A 26 5.58 -14.91 -14.76
N PRO A 27 6.17 -15.93 -14.12
CA PRO A 27 6.48 -15.90 -12.70
C PRO A 27 7.47 -14.78 -12.32
N LEU A 28 8.46 -14.50 -13.18
CA LEU A 28 9.43 -13.44 -12.93
C LEU A 28 8.79 -12.04 -12.96
N PHE A 29 7.85 -11.81 -13.88
CA PHE A 29 7.12 -10.54 -13.96
C PHE A 29 6.33 -10.28 -12.66
N PHE A 30 5.64 -11.28 -12.14
CA PHE A 30 4.89 -11.16 -10.89
C PHE A 30 5.81 -11.02 -9.67
N LEU A 31 6.96 -11.69 -9.65
CA LEU A 31 7.96 -11.50 -8.60
C LEU A 31 8.48 -10.05 -8.59
N ILE A 32 8.86 -9.52 -9.74
CA ILE A 32 9.38 -8.16 -9.87
C ILE A 32 8.30 -7.15 -9.46
N THR A 33 7.07 -7.28 -9.97
CA THR A 33 5.99 -6.35 -9.63
C THR A 33 5.64 -6.40 -8.15
N ASN A 34 5.66 -7.57 -7.51
CA ASN A 34 5.48 -7.70 -6.05
C ASN A 34 6.58 -6.96 -5.26
N ILE A 35 7.84 -7.08 -5.67
CA ILE A 35 8.97 -6.36 -5.05
C ILE A 35 8.77 -4.85 -5.23
N VAL A 36 8.43 -4.39 -6.44
CA VAL A 36 8.17 -2.98 -6.73
C VAL A 36 7.03 -2.45 -5.88
N VAL A 37 5.91 -3.18 -5.77
CA VAL A 37 4.78 -2.81 -4.90
C VAL A 37 5.23 -2.68 -3.45
N LEU A 38 6.02 -3.62 -2.93
CA LEU A 38 6.53 -3.55 -1.56
C LEU A 38 7.41 -2.31 -1.33
N VAL A 39 8.30 -2.01 -2.28
CA VAL A 39 9.17 -0.81 -2.23
C VAL A 39 8.34 0.47 -2.27
N VAL A 40 7.35 0.56 -3.15
CA VAL A 40 6.45 1.72 -3.27
C VAL A 40 5.68 1.95 -1.97
N HIS A 41 5.02 0.91 -1.45
CA HIS A 41 4.26 1.00 -0.20
C HIS A 41 5.15 1.37 1.00
N THR A 42 6.41 0.91 1.01
CA THR A 42 7.39 1.28 2.04
C THR A 42 7.75 2.76 1.93
N GLY A 43 8.00 3.27 0.72
CA GLY A 43 8.26 4.70 0.48
C GLY A 43 7.07 5.59 0.89
N GLU A 44 5.85 5.16 0.59
CA GLU A 44 4.63 5.84 1.00
C GLU A 44 4.47 5.85 2.52
N ALA A 45 4.73 4.73 3.19
CA ALA A 45 4.67 4.63 4.65
C ALA A 45 5.70 5.54 5.34
N LEU A 46 6.94 5.60 4.82
CA LEU A 46 7.96 6.54 5.33
C LEU A 46 7.54 8.00 5.11
N THR A 47 6.90 8.30 3.99
CA THR A 47 6.34 9.64 3.71
C THR A 47 5.24 9.99 4.70
N ALA A 48 4.33 9.05 4.99
CA ALA A 48 3.29 9.22 6.01
C ALA A 48 3.91 9.49 7.40
N PHE A 49 4.90 8.69 7.81
CA PHE A 49 5.59 8.88 9.09
C PHE A 49 6.23 10.28 9.21
N LYS A 50 6.93 10.72 8.15
CA LYS A 50 7.52 12.07 8.09
C LYS A 50 6.45 13.15 8.18
N LEU A 51 5.33 12.98 7.48
CA LEU A 51 4.22 13.93 7.49
C LEU A 51 3.54 14.01 8.87
N CYS A 52 3.36 12.90 9.56
CA CYS A 52 2.84 12.89 10.94
C CYS A 52 3.75 13.68 11.89
N LYS A 53 5.07 13.53 11.77
CA LYS A 53 6.03 14.34 12.55
C LYS A 53 5.94 15.84 12.25
N LEU A 54 5.81 16.21 10.98
CA LEU A 54 5.64 17.61 10.55
C LEU A 54 4.32 18.22 11.07
N LEU A 55 3.29 17.40 11.24
CA LEU A 55 2.01 17.80 11.81
C LEU A 55 1.99 17.76 13.35
N SER A 56 3.10 17.38 13.99
CA SER A 56 3.19 17.19 15.44
C SER A 56 2.13 16.24 15.99
N LEU A 57 1.75 15.22 15.22
CA LEU A 57 0.84 14.17 15.68
C LEU A 57 1.52 13.30 16.74
N THR A 58 0.72 12.64 17.57
CA THR A 58 1.24 11.73 18.59
C THR A 58 2.00 10.57 17.95
N THR A 59 2.93 9.98 18.70
CA THR A 59 3.66 8.77 18.25
C THR A 59 2.71 7.64 17.91
N ASN A 60 1.64 7.46 18.71
CA ASN A 60 0.63 6.42 18.48
C ASN A 60 -0.10 6.63 17.15
N ASP A 61 -0.50 7.86 16.83
CA ASP A 61 -1.17 8.16 15.57
C ASP A 61 -0.21 8.03 14.38
N SER A 62 1.05 8.43 14.57
CA SER A 62 2.10 8.25 13.55
C SER A 62 2.30 6.78 13.20
N ILE A 63 2.31 5.88 14.19
CA ILE A 63 2.41 4.44 13.97
C ILE A 63 1.19 3.93 13.20
N LYS A 64 -0.03 4.31 13.61
CA LYS A 64 -1.28 3.91 12.92
C LYS A 64 -1.27 4.33 11.46
N TRP A 65 -0.96 5.60 11.18
CA TRP A 65 -0.88 6.13 9.81
C TRP A 65 0.19 5.43 8.98
N THR A 66 1.36 5.15 9.57
CA THR A 66 2.46 4.46 8.88
C THR A 66 2.07 3.03 8.52
N LEU A 67 1.50 2.27 9.47
CA LEU A 67 1.08 0.88 9.25
C LEU A 67 -0.07 0.81 8.25
N GLN A 68 -1.08 1.69 8.38
CA GLN A 68 -2.19 1.75 7.43
C GLN A 68 -1.68 2.10 6.03
N THR A 69 -0.75 3.04 5.90
CA THR A 69 -0.16 3.40 4.60
C THR A 69 0.69 2.27 4.03
N LEU A 70 1.40 1.50 4.85
CA LEU A 70 2.14 0.33 4.37
C LEU A 70 1.21 -0.74 3.78
N ILE A 71 0.03 -0.93 4.37
CA ILE A 71 -0.96 -1.93 3.92
C ILE A 71 -1.73 -1.43 2.70
N TYR A 72 -2.31 -0.23 2.79
CA TYR A 72 -3.25 0.30 1.79
C TYR A 72 -2.60 1.19 0.73
N GLY A 73 -1.36 1.63 0.95
CA GLY A 73 -0.60 2.47 0.01
C GLY A 73 -1.12 3.89 -0.11
N TYR A 74 -0.97 4.45 -1.32
CA TYR A 74 -1.32 5.83 -1.67
C TYR A 74 -2.72 6.31 -1.21
N PRO A 75 -3.82 5.53 -1.30
CA PRO A 75 -5.12 5.94 -0.79
C PRO A 75 -5.09 6.38 0.68
N SER A 76 -4.36 5.66 1.55
CA SER A 76 -4.21 6.04 2.96
C SER A 76 -3.37 7.30 3.10
N LEU A 77 -2.24 7.39 2.38
CA LEU A 77 -1.40 8.60 2.37
C LEU A 77 -2.18 9.84 1.92
N ARG A 78 -3.04 9.71 0.91
CA ARG A 78 -3.89 10.80 0.40
C ARG A 78 -4.85 11.34 1.46
N LEU A 79 -5.42 10.48 2.31
CA LEU A 79 -6.26 10.91 3.42
C LEU A 79 -5.45 11.78 4.41
N LEU A 80 -4.23 11.37 4.74
CA LEU A 80 -3.35 12.14 5.62
C LEU A 80 -2.92 13.48 4.98
N LEU A 81 -2.66 13.52 3.68
CA LEU A 81 -2.36 14.75 2.93
C LEU A 81 -3.54 15.73 2.94
N ASN A 82 -4.76 15.22 2.73
CA ASN A 82 -5.97 16.05 2.80
C ASN A 82 -6.18 16.60 4.21
N TYR A 83 -5.96 15.79 5.25
CA TYR A 83 -6.00 16.24 6.64
C TYR A 83 -4.94 17.34 6.92
N SER A 84 -3.71 17.15 6.44
CA SER A 84 -2.63 18.15 6.54
C SER A 84 -3.05 19.49 5.92
N THR A 85 -3.68 19.44 4.75
CA THR A 85 -4.16 20.62 4.02
C THR A 85 -5.27 21.34 4.80
N SER A 86 -6.21 20.57 5.37
CA SER A 86 -7.28 21.12 6.22
C SER A 86 -6.72 21.85 7.45
N LEU A 87 -5.76 21.23 8.16
CA LEU A 87 -5.10 21.86 9.31
C LEU A 87 -4.42 23.19 8.97
N ARG A 88 -3.77 23.28 7.80
CA ARG A 88 -3.12 24.52 7.35
C ARG A 88 -4.10 25.63 7.01
N ARG A 89 -5.33 25.30 6.61
CA ARG A 89 -6.36 26.29 6.25
C ARG A 89 -7.00 26.94 7.48
N HIS A 90 -6.96 26.26 8.63
CA HIS A 90 -7.55 26.71 9.89
C HIS A 90 -6.53 27.31 10.88
N ARG A 91 -5.25 27.44 10.49
CA ARG A 91 -4.23 28.20 11.21
C ARG A 91 -4.00 29.53 10.51
#